data_AF-A0A3B9Q436-F1
#
_entry.id   AF-A0A3B9Q436-F1
#
_cell.length_a   1.000
_cell.length_b   1.000
_cell.length_c   1.000
_cell.angle_alpha   90.00
_cell.angle_beta   90.00
_cell.angle_gamma   90.00
#
_symmetry.space_group_name_H-M   'P 1'
#
loop_
_entity.id
_entity.type
_entity.pdbx_description
1 polymer ?
#
loop_
_entity_poly.entity_id
_entity_poly.type
_entity_poly.pdbx_seq_one_letter_code
_entity_poly.pdbx_strand_id
1 'polypeptide(L)' 'MDQLLNEDTNNPLYLQLREIIRGKIESGEFIPGASIPSENEFAQKYGLNRLTVRSAIRALV' A
#
# COMPACT_ATOMS: atom_id res chain seq x y z
N MET A 1 -11.05 -10.98 -11.94
CA MET A 1 -10.08 -9.87 -12.04
C MET A 1 -9.80 -9.48 -10.62
N ASP A 2 -8.70 -9.98 -10.05
CA ASP A 2 -8.39 -9.90 -8.63
C ASP A 2 -8.31 -8.46 -8.14
N GLN A 3 -9.39 -8.02 -7.50
CA GLN A 3 -9.47 -6.72 -6.88
C GLN A 3 -8.63 -6.77 -5.59
N LEU A 4 -7.40 -6.24 -5.66
CA LEU A 4 -6.43 -6.23 -4.56
C LEU A 4 -6.90 -5.41 -3.33
N LEU A 5 -7.84 -4.47 -3.52
CA LEU A 5 -8.36 -3.58 -2.48
C LEU A 5 -9.88 -3.55 -2.51
N ASN A 6 -10.51 -3.81 -1.37
CA ASN A 6 -11.96 -3.93 -1.26
C ASN A 6 -12.54 -3.00 -0.17
N GLU A 7 -13.33 -2.02 -0.60
CA GLU A 7 -14.01 -1.04 0.26
C GLU A 7 -15.17 -1.63 1.07
N ASP A 8 -15.75 -2.75 0.61
CA ASP A 8 -16.90 -3.41 1.23
C ASP A 8 -16.52 -4.36 2.39
N THR A 9 -15.23 -4.46 2.72
CA THR A 9 -14.76 -5.29 3.83
C THR A 9 -14.66 -4.47 5.12
N ASN A 10 -14.80 -5.14 6.28
CA ASN A 10 -14.52 -4.55 7.59
C ASN A 10 -13.02 -4.20 7.80
N ASN A 11 -12.16 -4.44 6.80
CA ASN A 11 -10.74 -4.12 6.87
C ASN A 11 -10.48 -2.78 6.17
N PRO A 12 -10.05 -1.73 6.89
CA PRO A 12 -9.71 -0.43 6.30
C PRO A 12 -8.74 -0.52 5.10
N LEU A 13 -8.99 0.26 4.05
CA LEU A 13 -8.16 0.27 2.83
C LEU A 13 -6.67 0.51 3.09
N TYR A 14 -6.34 1.35 4.08
CA TYR A 14 -4.93 1.62 4.41
C TYR A 14 -4.24 0.37 5.00
N LEU A 15 -4.96 -0.49 5.71
CA LEU A 15 -4.42 -1.75 6.23
C LEU A 15 -4.26 -2.77 5.11
N GLN A 16 -5.20 -2.84 4.18
CA GLN A 16 -5.07 -3.68 3.00
C GLN A 16 -3.86 -3.27 2.15
N LEU A 17 -3.69 -1.97 1.89
CA LEU A 17 -2.52 -1.44 1.18
C LEU A 17 -1.23 -1.71 1.96
N ARG A 18 -1.24 -1.61 3.29
CA ARG A 18 -0.08 -1.95 4.12
C ARG A 18 0.36 -3.41 3.89
N GLU A 19 -0.58 -4.35 3.89
CA GLU A 19 -0.24 -5.77 3.64
C GLU A 19 0.32 -5.99 2.24
N ILE A 20 -0.21 -5.30 1.23
CA ILE A 20 0.35 -5.35 -0.13
C ILE A 20 1.80 -4.84 -0.15
N ILE A 21 2.07 -3.70 0.49
CA ILE A 21 3.43 -3.14 0.55
C ILE A 21 4.37 -4.04 1.34
N ARG A 22 3.90 -4.60 2.47
CA ARG A 22 4.66 -5.58 3.27
C ARG A 22 5.04 -6.79 2.42
N GLY A 23 4.09 -7.38 1.70
CA GLY A 23 4.36 -8.52 0.83
C GLY A 23 5.40 -8.21 -0.25
N LYS A 24 5.44 -6.98 -0.77
CA LYS A 24 6.48 -6.53 -1.71
C LYS A 24 7.86 -6.37 -1.07
N ILE A 25 7.92 -6.01 0.21
CA ILE A 25 9.19 -5.97 0.96
C ILE A 25 9.68 -7.40 1.22
N GLU A 26 8.78 -8.28 1.67
CA GLU A 26 9.08 -9.68 1.97
C GLU A 26 9.50 -10.48 0.72
N SER A 27 8.92 -10.18 -0.44
CA SER A 27 9.32 -10.77 -1.72
C SER A 27 10.65 -10.23 -2.27
N GLY A 28 11.18 -9.15 -1.69
CA GLY A 28 12.37 -8.45 -2.18
C GLY A 28 12.12 -7.52 -3.38
N GLU A 29 10.86 -7.29 -3.77
CA GLU A 29 10.52 -6.26 -4.77
C GLU A 29 10.88 -4.86 -4.25
N PHE A 30 10.66 -4.60 -2.96
CA PHE A 30 11.10 -3.39 -2.26
C PHE A 30 12.25 -3.75 -1.31
N ILE A 31 13.47 -3.46 -1.75
CA ILE A 31 14.69 -3.80 -1.02
C ILE A 31 14.98 -2.72 0.03
N PRO A 32 15.44 -3.09 1.25
CA PRO A 32 15.91 -2.13 2.24
C PRO A 32 16.93 -1.16 1.67
N GLY A 33 16.73 0.14 1.92
CA GLY A 33 17.61 1.21 1.42
C GLY A 33 17.32 1.65 -0.02
N ALA A 34 16.50 0.93 -0.78
CA ALA A 34 15.99 1.41 -2.06
C ALA A 34 14.81 2.36 -1.87
N SER A 35 14.65 3.31 -2.78
CA SER A 35 13.45 4.14 -2.84
C SER A 35 12.25 3.30 -3.29
N ILE A 36 11.15 3.42 -2.57
CA ILE A 36 9.84 2.91 -3.00
C ILE A 36 9.09 4.00 -3.79
N PRO A 37 8.01 3.65 -4.52
CA PRO A 37 7.15 4.66 -5.14
C PRO A 37 6.67 5.72 -4.14
N SER A 38 6.50 6.95 -4.60
CA SER A 38 5.97 8.04 -3.79
C SER A 38 4.51 7.81 -3.39
N GLU A 39 4.04 8.55 -2.38
CA GLU A 39 2.62 8.51 -1.96
C GLU A 39 1.66 8.80 -3.13
N ASN A 40 2.05 9.68 -4.06
CA ASN A 40 1.25 10.04 -5.23
C ASN A 40 1.21 8.90 -6.25
N GLU A 41 2.33 8.23 -6.51
CA GLU A 41 2.38 7.08 -7.42
C GLU A 41 1.56 5.91 -6.87
N PHE A 42 1.63 5.67 -5.57
CA PHE A 42 0.78 4.67 -4.92
C PHE A 42 -0.70 5.04 -4.97
N ALA A 43 -1.04 6.32 -4.75
CA ALA A 43 -2.41 6.81 -4.85
C ALA A 43 -2.99 6.57 -6.25
N GLN A 44 -2.24 6.90 -7.30
CA GLN A 44 -2.62 6.66 -8.68
C GLN A 44 -2.71 5.17 -9.00
N LYS A 45 -1.72 4.37 -8.58
CA LYS A 45 -1.66 2.93 -8.86
C LYS A 45 -2.83 2.16 -8.25
N TYR A 46 -3.25 2.54 -7.05
CA TYR A 46 -4.26 1.82 -6.29
C TYR A 46 -5.63 2.52 -6.25
N GLY A 47 -5.78 3.65 -6.94
CA GLY A 47 -7.04 4.41 -6.96
C GLY A 47 -7.44 4.98 -5.59
N LEU A 48 -6.45 5.24 -4.73
CA LEU A 48 -6.67 5.71 -3.37
C LEU A 48 -6.35 7.19 -3.22
N ASN A 49 -6.95 7.83 -2.21
CA ASN A 49 -6.49 9.17 -1.84
C ASN A 49 -5.11 9.10 -1.16
N ARG A 50 -4.34 10.18 -1.30
CA ARG A 50 -2.97 10.29 -0.77
C ARG A 50 -2.90 10.10 0.76
N LEU A 51 -3.92 10.53 1.50
CA LEU A 51 -3.94 10.39 2.97
C LEU A 51 -4.08 8.92 3.39
N THR A 52 -4.89 8.12 2.69
CA THR A 52 -5.02 6.68 2.90
C THR A 52 -3.70 5.98 2.64
N VAL A 53 -3.00 6.34 1.55
CA VAL A 53 -1.66 5.82 1.24
C VAL A 53 -0.66 6.17 2.34
N ARG A 54 -0.64 7.43 2.78
CA ARG A 54 0.23 7.88 3.88
C ARG A 54 -0.03 7.08 5.16
N SER A 55 -1.29 6.81 5.48
CA SER A 55 -1.66 5.98 6.64
C SER A 55 -1.15 4.54 6.49
N ALA A 56 -1.21 3.96 5.28
CA ALA A 56 -0.67 2.63 5.02
C ALA A 56 0.84 2.57 5.25
N ILE A 57 1.59 3.55 4.70
CA ILE A 57 3.05 3.63 4.85
C ILE A 57 3.44 3.86 6.31
N ARG A 58 2.73 4.74 7.03
CA ARG A 58 2.96 4.96 8.46
C ARG A 58 2.66 3.75 9.33
N ALA A 59 1.82 2.83 8.87
CA ALA A 59 1.51 1.60 9.59
C ALA A 59 2.53 0.47 9.34
N LEU A 60 3.57 0.71 8.54
CA LEU A 60 4.69 -0.21 8.32
C LEU A 60 5.83 -0.02 9.34
N VAL A 61 5.87 1.12 10.03
CA VAL A 61 6.91 1.52 10.99
C VAL A 61 6.52 1.21 12.43
#